data_AF-A0A497FKM6-F1
#
_entry.id   AF-A0A497FKM6-F1
#
_cell.length_a   1.000
_cell.length_b   1.000
_cell.length_c   1.000
_cell.angle_alpha   90.00
_cell.angle_beta   90.00
_cell.angle_gamma   90.00
#
_symmetry.space_group_name_H-M   'P 1'
#
loop_
_entity.id
_entity.type
_entity.pdbx_description
1 polymer ?
#
loop_
_entity_poly.entity_id
_entity_poly.type
_entity_poly.pdbx_seq_one_letter_code
_entity_poly.pdbx_strand_id
1 'polypeptide(L)'
;MGHEMVIVKNVDKQGRLVLPKEWRKKYAGKGVVVLRVEGERIIIEPFKLPDLTEFFDSVEVDLKSDLSNWKSVKGELLEVR
;
A
#
# COMPACT_ATOMS: atom_id res chain seq x y z
N MET A 1 15.06 17.49 -14.13
CA MET A 1 13.92 17.91 -14.96
C MET A 1 13.13 16.67 -15.31
N GLY A 2 11.89 16.53 -14.83
CA GLY A 2 11.03 15.40 -15.20
C GLY A 2 10.58 15.57 -16.63
N HIS A 3 10.83 14.58 -17.49
CA HIS A 3 10.31 14.60 -18.86
C HIS A 3 8.83 14.20 -18.81
N GLU A 4 7.96 15.06 -19.34
CA GLU A 4 6.56 14.72 -19.56
C GLU A 4 6.46 13.89 -20.83
N MET A 5 5.86 12.69 -20.73
CA MET A 5 5.63 11.80 -21.86
C MET A 5 4.13 11.52 -21.95
N VAL A 6 3.52 11.92 -23.05
CA VAL A 6 2.11 11.63 -23.35
C VAL A 6 2.07 10.48 -24.36
N ILE A 7 1.36 9.40 -24.00
CA ILE A 7 1.18 8.23 -24.86
C ILE A 7 -0.31 7.95 -24.99
N VAL A 8 -0.80 7.88 -26.22
CA VAL A 8 -2.15 7.38 -26.51
C VAL A 8 -2.08 5.87 -26.72
N LYS A 9 -2.94 5.13 -26.00
CA LYS A 9 -3.05 3.67 -26.09
C LYS A 9 -4.52 3.27 -26.19
N ASN A 10 -4.78 2.25 -26.99
CA ASN A 10 -6.07 1.58 -26.99
C ASN A 10 -6.21 0.73 -25.72
N VAL A 11 -7.40 0.71 -25.17
CA VAL A 11 -7.81 -0.27 -24.16
C VAL A 11 -8.10 -1.59 -24.88
N ASP A 12 -7.63 -2.70 -24.34
CA ASP A 12 -7.89 -4.00 -24.96
C ASP A 12 -9.35 -4.44 -24.79
N LYS A 13 -9.73 -5.55 -25.44
CA LYS A 13 -11.10 -6.09 -25.41
C LYS A 13 -11.60 -6.46 -24.01
N GLN A 14 -10.70 -6.61 -23.04
CA GLN A 14 -11.01 -6.96 -21.65
C GLN A 14 -10.99 -5.73 -20.73
N GLY A 15 -10.81 -4.52 -21.27
CA GLY A 15 -10.75 -3.29 -20.48
C GLY A 15 -9.38 -2.99 -19.88
N ARG A 16 -8.30 -3.67 -20.30
CA ARG A 16 -6.96 -3.50 -19.73
C ARG A 16 -6.15 -2.46 -20.48
N LEU A 17 -5.35 -1.68 -19.73
CA LEU A 17 -4.35 -0.77 -20.27
C LEU A 17 -2.95 -1.35 -20.12
N VAL A 18 -2.19 -1.40 -21.21
CA VAL A 18 -0.80 -1.87 -21.18
C VAL A 18 0.14 -0.73 -20.79
N LEU A 19 0.73 -0.82 -19.60
CA LEU A 19 1.69 0.16 -19.11
C LEU A 19 3.05 0.06 -19.84
N PRO A 20 3.77 1.19 -20.03
CA PRO A 20 5.09 1.21 -20.65
C PRO A 20 6.08 0.25 -19.97
N LYS A 21 6.86 -0.47 -20.77
CA LYS A 21 7.76 -1.54 -20.28
C LYS A 21 8.75 -1.03 -19.23
N GLU A 22 9.44 0.08 -19.51
CA GLU A 22 10.45 0.63 -18.60
C GLU A 22 9.82 1.15 -17.31
N TRP A 23 8.62 1.71 -17.38
CA TRP A 23 7.88 2.13 -16.19
C TRP A 23 7.49 0.92 -15.33
N ARG A 24 6.94 -0.14 -15.94
CA ARG A 24 6.59 -1.38 -15.21
C ARG A 24 7.79 -2.01 -14.52
N LYS A 25 8.93 -2.09 -15.22
CA LYS A 25 10.17 -2.66 -14.68
C LYS A 25 10.65 -1.91 -13.44
N LYS A 26 10.49 -0.58 -13.42
CA LYS A 26 10.95 0.27 -12.31
C LYS A 26 9.94 0.35 -11.15
N TYR A 27 8.64 0.36 -11.44
CA TYR A 27 7.62 0.76 -10.46
C TYR A 27 6.53 -0.29 -10.19
N ALA A 28 6.28 -1.21 -11.12
CA ALA A 28 5.25 -2.23 -10.99
C ALA A 28 5.87 -3.63 -10.81
N GLY A 29 6.88 -3.73 -9.94
CA GLY A 29 7.75 -4.91 -9.83
C GLY A 29 6.98 -6.22 -9.67
N LYS A 30 6.16 -6.34 -8.62
CA LYS A 30 5.31 -7.53 -8.36
C LYS A 30 4.01 -7.54 -9.17
N GLY A 31 3.87 -6.66 -10.17
CA GLY A 31 2.61 -6.48 -10.90
C GLY A 31 1.52 -5.76 -10.11
N VAL A 32 1.87 -5.11 -8.98
CA VAL A 32 0.93 -4.37 -8.13
C VAL A 32 1.20 -2.88 -8.26
N VAL A 33 0.12 -2.10 -8.40
CA VAL A 33 0.12 -0.65 -8.46
C VAL A 33 -1.07 -0.12 -7.65
N VAL A 34 -1.00 1.13 -7.23
CA VAL A 34 -2.17 1.85 -6.71
C VAL A 34 -2.88 2.46 -7.91
N LEU A 35 -4.19 2.21 -8.01
CA LEU A 35 -5.06 2.81 -9.01
C LEU A 35 -6.08 3.69 -8.29
N ARG A 36 -5.97 5.00 -8.49
CA ARG A 36 -6.88 6.00 -7.94
C ARG A 36 -7.76 6.55 -9.04
N VAL A 37 -9.08 6.53 -8.83
CA VAL A 37 -10.07 7.05 -9.77
C VAL A 37 -10.59 8.38 -9.23
N GLU A 38 -10.39 9.45 -10.00
CA GLU A 38 -10.80 10.81 -9.68
C GLU A 38 -11.65 11.35 -10.82
N GLY A 39 -12.96 11.08 -10.78
CA GLY A 39 -13.90 11.46 -11.83
C GLY A 39 -13.50 10.84 -13.18
N GLU A 40 -13.10 11.68 -14.13
CA GLU A 40 -12.64 11.27 -15.47
C GLU A 40 -11.17 10.83 -15.51
N ARG A 41 -10.43 10.95 -14.41
CA ARG A 41 -8.99 10.67 -14.35
C ARG A 41 -8.72 9.37 -13.64
N ILE A 42 -7.80 8.59 -14.20
CA ILE A 42 -7.20 7.44 -13.53
C ILE A 42 -5.74 7.78 -13.27
N ILE A 43 -5.35 7.77 -12.01
CA ILE A 43 -3.97 7.98 -11.56
C ILE A 43 -3.39 6.63 -11.16
N ILE A 44 -2.26 6.27 -11.75
CA ILE A 44 -1.55 5.02 -11.50
C ILE A 44 -0.22 5.34 -10.81
N GLU A 45 -0.05 4.83 -9.60
CA GLU A 45 1.12 5.09 -8.77
C GLU A 45 1.83 3.78 -8.40
N PRO A 46 3.17 3.80 -8.20
CA PRO A 46 3.87 2.64 -7.67
C PRO A 46 3.29 2.23 -6.31
N PHE A 47 3.00 0.94 -6.12
CA PHE A 47 2.64 0.44 -4.80
C PHE A 47 3.88 0.41 -3.92
N LYS A 48 3.90 1.28 -2.91
CA LYS A 48 4.89 1.26 -1.84
C LYS A 48 4.28 0.50 -0.68
N LEU A 49 5.03 -0.46 -0.12
CA LEU A 49 4.63 -1.03 1.16
C LEU A 49 4.54 0.11 2.17
N PRO A 50 3.45 0.19 2.95
CA PRO A 50 3.40 1.16 4.04
C PRO A 50 4.58 0.88 4.97
N ASP A 51 5.18 1.94 5.49
CA ASP A 51 6.15 1.80 6.55
C ASP A 51 5.39 1.40 7.82
N LEU A 52 5.52 0.14 8.24
CA LEU A 52 4.82 -0.35 9.43
C LEU A 52 5.28 0.37 10.70
N THR A 53 6.47 0.98 10.69
CA THR A 53 6.97 1.80 11.79
C THR A 53 6.11 3.03 12.04
N GLU A 54 5.41 3.56 11.03
CA GLU A 54 4.46 4.67 11.21
C GLU A 54 3.28 4.30 12.13
N PHE A 55 3.01 3.02 12.33
CA PHE A 55 1.93 2.53 13.19
C PHE A 55 2.39 2.07 14.57
N PHE A 56 3.70 2.03 14.86
CA PHE A 56 4.19 1.53 16.14
C PHE A 56 3.67 2.35 17.32
N ASP A 57 3.59 3.67 17.13
CA ASP A 57 3.10 4.61 18.15
C ASP A 57 1.60 4.95 17.96
N SER A 58 0.90 4.25 17.06
CA SER A 58 -0.53 4.51 16.82
C SER A 58 -1.44 3.92 17.90
N VAL A 59 -0.90 3.06 18.77
CA VAL A 59 -1.63 2.41 19.86
C VAL A 59 -0.77 2.42 21.12
N GLU A 60 -1.16 3.20 22.11
CA GLU A 60 -0.60 3.13 23.47
C GLU A 60 -1.53 2.26 24.34
N VAL A 61 -0.97 1.23 24.99
CA VAL A 61 -1.71 0.37 25.92
C VAL A 61 -0.93 0.24 27.22
N ASP A 62 -1.54 0.62 28.32
CA ASP A 62 -1.00 0.40 29.66
C ASP A 62 -1.22 -1.06 30.08
N LEU A 63 -0.23 -1.91 29.83
CA LEU A 63 -0.23 -3.30 30.25
C LEU A 63 0.31 -3.43 31.68
N LYS A 64 -0.40 -4.17 32.51
CA LYS A 64 0.04 -4.53 33.87
C LYS A 64 0.80 -5.85 33.88
N SER A 65 0.58 -6.68 32.87
CA SER A 65 1.26 -7.96 32.70
C SER A 65 2.75 -7.81 32.38
N ASP A 66 3.54 -8.75 32.91
CA ASP A 66 4.92 -8.96 32.47
C ASP A 66 4.94 -9.35 30.98
N LEU A 67 5.65 -8.56 30.18
CA LEU A 67 5.78 -8.75 28.73
C LEU A 67 6.42 -10.09 28.35
N SER A 68 7.16 -10.71 29.27
CA SER A 68 7.75 -12.04 29.12
C SER A 68 6.69 -13.15 29.08
N ASN A 69 5.51 -12.91 29.66
CA ASN A 69 4.41 -13.87 29.72
C ASN A 69 3.32 -13.54 28.70
N TRP A 70 3.52 -14.05 27.48
CA TRP A 70 2.61 -13.84 26.35
C TRP A 70 1.14 -14.19 26.64
N LYS A 71 0.87 -15.20 27.48
CA LYS A 71 -0.51 -15.62 27.77
C LYS A 71 -1.28 -14.54 28.53
N SER A 72 -0.64 -13.90 29.50
CA SER A 72 -1.24 -12.82 30.30
C SER A 72 -1.37 -11.53 29.48
N VAL A 73 -0.32 -11.16 28.74
CA VAL A 73 -0.33 -10.02 27.81
C VAL A 73 -1.48 -10.13 26.81
N LYS A 74 -1.64 -11.30 26.17
CA LYS A 74 -2.73 -11.54 25.22
C LYS A 74 -4.11 -11.42 25.88
N GLY A 75 -4.26 -11.83 27.13
CA GLY A 75 -5.50 -11.68 27.89
C GLY A 75 -5.87 -10.21 28.07
N GLU A 76 -4.94 -9.41 28.61
CA GLU A 76 -5.15 -7.97 28.82
C GLU A 76 -5.45 -7.23 27.53
N LEU A 77 -4.72 -7.51 26.43
CA LEU A 77 -4.98 -6.88 25.13
C LEU A 77 -6.39 -7.17 24.57
N LEU A 78 -6.97 -8.33 24.90
CA LEU A 78 -8.32 -8.68 24.46
C LEU A 78 -9.41 -8.05 25.33
N GLU A 79 -9.09 -7.68 26.57
CA GLU A 79 -10.00 -6.98 27.49
C GLU A 79 -10.09 -5.48 27.20
N VAL A 80 -9.07 -4.88 26.56
CA VAL A 80 -9.03 -3.45 26.19
C VAL A 80 -9.85 -3.14 24.92
N ARG A 81 -10.46 -4.15 24.29
CA ARG A 81 -11.20 -4.03 23.02
C ARG A 81 -12.59 -3.42 23.15
#